data_AF-A0A2S4YUU5-F1
#
_entry.id   AF-A0A2S4YUU5-F1
#
_cell.length_a   1.000
_cell.length_b   1.000
_cell.length_c   1.000
_cell.angle_alpha   90.00
_cell.angle_beta   90.00
_cell.angle_gamma   90.00
#
_symmetry.space_group_name_H-M   'P 1'
#
loop_
_entity.id
_entity.type
_entity.pdbx_description
1 polymer ?
#
loop_
_entity_poly.entity_id
_entity_poly.type
_entity_poly.pdbx_seq_one_letter_code
_entity_poly.pdbx_strand_id
1 'polypeptide(L)'
;MGRTAWGIGGASALLVLAAGWWYAEGDAAHPFGDRRACAHSDVPLDQALGATGLSLPAGAEDVHYVSHAAAASGEVRLAVSLRSSRHALRAYLRDSHLVPDVDDLDDYNHGDAGNDPATLGLCGGARAILAPAAQVDQRRAAADGSAQTVSVAFQLSPAGTIRATADVQITVRAGG
;
A
#
# COMPACT_ATOMS: atom_id res chain seq x y z
N MET A 1 -74.92 -6.51 8.20
CA MET A 1 -75.14 -5.80 6.92
C MET A 1 -74.81 -4.33 7.16
N GLY A 2 -73.85 -3.60 6.59
CA GLY A 2 -72.74 -3.76 5.63
C GLY A 2 -71.87 -2.49 5.79
N ARG A 3 -70.54 -2.59 5.98
CA ARG A 3 -69.44 -2.43 5.00
C ARG A 3 -69.16 -1.00 4.49
N THR A 4 -67.85 -0.63 4.57
CA THR A 4 -67.02 0.24 3.67
C THR A 4 -67.20 1.77 3.74
N ALA A 5 -66.21 2.66 3.57
CA ALA A 5 -64.80 2.67 3.09
C ALA A 5 -64.09 3.90 3.72
N TRP A 6 -62.82 3.88 4.17
CA TRP A 6 -61.54 3.99 3.42
C TRP A 6 -61.44 5.14 2.41
N GLY A 7 -60.65 6.17 2.76
CA GLY A 7 -59.92 7.08 1.87
C GLY A 7 -58.75 7.62 2.69
N ILE A 8 -57.51 7.12 2.55
CA ILE A 8 -56.53 7.26 1.47
C ILE A 8 -56.37 8.73 1.03
N GLY A 9 -55.32 9.37 1.53
CA GLY A 9 -54.87 10.67 1.05
C GLY A 9 -53.54 11.08 1.66
N GLY A 10 -52.45 10.95 0.89
CA GLY A 10 -51.25 11.75 1.07
C GLY A 10 -50.00 11.03 1.60
N ALA A 11 -49.41 10.16 0.80
CA ALA A 11 -48.01 9.73 0.99
C ALA A 11 -47.30 9.75 -0.37
N SER A 12 -46.94 10.94 -0.85
CA SER A 12 -46.19 11.09 -2.11
C SER A 12 -45.20 12.24 -2.03
N ALA A 13 -44.18 12.12 -1.20
CA ALA A 13 -42.91 12.83 -1.35
C ALA A 13 -41.92 12.21 -0.38
N LEU A 14 -40.96 11.42 -0.89
CA LEU A 14 -39.63 11.12 -0.28
C LEU A 14 -38.95 9.93 -1.01
N LEU A 15 -38.86 9.95 -2.34
CA LEU A 15 -38.16 8.90 -3.11
C LEU A 15 -37.23 9.47 -4.19
N VAL A 16 -36.38 10.45 -3.82
CA VAL A 16 -35.31 10.92 -4.73
C VAL A 16 -33.91 10.88 -4.11
N LEU A 17 -33.77 10.60 -2.80
CA LEU A 17 -32.44 10.64 -2.16
C LEU A 17 -31.65 9.31 -2.16
N ALA A 18 -32.22 8.21 -2.66
CA ALA A 18 -31.54 6.90 -2.60
C ALA A 18 -30.64 6.59 -3.82
N ALA A 19 -30.77 7.30 -4.94
CA ALA A 19 -30.03 6.97 -6.16
C ALA A 19 -28.62 7.59 -6.25
N GLY A 20 -28.30 8.57 -5.40
CA GLY A 20 -26.99 9.25 -5.39
C GLY A 20 -25.91 8.55 -4.57
N TRP A 21 -26.27 7.66 -3.64
CA TRP A 21 -25.30 7.03 -2.74
C TRP A 21 -24.46 5.94 -3.42
N TRP A 22 -25.05 5.15 -4.33
CA TRP A 22 -24.33 4.04 -4.96
C TRP A 22 -23.25 4.47 -5.96
N TYR A 23 -23.34 5.68 -6.53
CA TYR A 23 -22.26 6.20 -7.38
C TYR A 23 -21.07 6.74 -6.59
N ALA A 24 -21.27 7.15 -5.33
CA ALA A 24 -20.17 7.61 -4.47
C ALA A 24 -19.32 6.46 -3.92
N GLU A 25 -19.90 5.27 -3.76
CA GLU A 25 -19.18 4.10 -3.22
C GLU A 25 -18.14 3.53 -4.20
N GLY A 26 -18.36 3.70 -5.51
CA GLY A 26 -17.45 3.20 -6.56
C GLY A 26 -16.12 3.96 -6.63
N ASP A 27 -16.17 5.29 -6.46
CA ASP A 27 -14.98 6.14 -6.38
C ASP A 27 -14.37 6.16 -4.97
N ALA A 28 -15.17 5.98 -3.91
CA ALA A 28 -14.66 5.84 -2.55
C ALA A 28 -13.83 4.56 -2.35
N ALA A 29 -14.08 3.51 -3.14
CA ALA A 29 -13.32 2.26 -3.09
C ALA A 29 -11.90 2.37 -3.68
N HIS A 30 -11.67 3.32 -4.58
CA HIS A 30 -10.41 3.49 -5.32
C HIS A 30 -10.02 4.98 -5.38
N PRO A 31 -9.36 5.50 -4.32
CA PRO A 31 -8.91 6.88 -4.29
C PRO A 31 -8.17 7.28 -5.57
N PHE A 32 -8.41 8.51 -6.03
CA PHE A 32 -7.79 9.07 -7.24
C PHE A 32 -8.15 8.33 -8.54
N GLY A 33 -9.14 7.44 -8.53
CA GLY A 33 -9.44 6.56 -9.65
C GLY A 33 -8.38 5.46 -9.87
N ASP A 34 -7.44 5.29 -8.95
CA ASP A 34 -6.41 4.26 -9.02
C ASP A 34 -6.86 3.01 -8.27
N ARG A 35 -7.05 1.91 -9.00
CA ARG A 35 -7.47 0.61 -8.42
C ARG A 35 -6.46 0.01 -7.45
N ARG A 36 -5.22 0.48 -7.50
CA ARG A 36 -4.13 0.10 -6.60
C ARG A 36 -4.20 0.85 -5.27
N ALA A 37 -4.87 2.02 -5.27
CA ALA A 37 -5.00 2.83 -4.07
C ALA A 37 -6.00 2.18 -3.12
N CYS A 38 -5.57 2.04 -1.87
CA CYS A 38 -6.38 1.52 -0.80
C CYS A 38 -7.15 2.63 -0.11
N ALA A 39 -8.29 2.27 0.47
CA ALA A 39 -9.13 3.21 1.20
C ALA A 39 -8.29 4.02 2.20
N HIS A 40 -8.63 5.30 2.36
CA HIS A 40 -7.91 6.26 3.21
C HIS A 40 -6.53 6.70 2.72
N SER A 41 -6.17 6.43 1.46
CA SER A 41 -5.00 7.08 0.85
C SER A 41 -5.24 8.58 0.68
N ASP A 42 -4.35 9.41 1.21
CA ASP A 42 -4.45 10.87 1.16
C ASP A 42 -3.79 11.48 -0.09
N VAL A 43 -2.83 10.77 -0.70
CA VAL A 43 -2.10 11.25 -1.89
C VAL A 43 -1.92 10.17 -2.98
N PRO A 44 -1.89 10.54 -4.27
CA PRO A 44 -1.57 9.63 -5.37
C PRO A 44 -0.19 8.96 -5.22
N LEU A 45 -0.04 7.76 -5.79
CA LEU A 45 1.18 6.95 -5.67
C LEU A 45 2.42 7.64 -6.25
N ASP A 46 2.29 8.26 -7.40
CA ASP A 46 3.38 8.99 -8.07
C ASP A 46 3.86 10.17 -7.22
N GLN A 47 2.94 10.91 -6.61
CA GLN A 47 3.26 11.97 -5.66
C GLN A 47 3.96 11.42 -4.41
N ALA A 48 3.49 10.31 -3.85
CA ALA A 48 4.09 9.69 -2.67
C ALA A 48 5.51 9.15 -2.95
N LEU A 49 5.70 8.50 -4.09
CA LEU A 49 7.00 8.03 -4.56
C LEU A 49 7.97 9.20 -4.80
N GLY A 50 7.48 10.29 -5.41
CA GLY A 50 8.23 11.52 -5.59
C GLY A 50 8.69 12.15 -4.27
N ALA A 51 7.79 12.24 -3.29
CA ALA A 51 8.11 12.79 -1.96
C ALA A 51 9.14 11.92 -1.20
N THR A 52 9.02 10.60 -1.28
CA THR A 52 9.92 9.66 -0.62
C THR A 52 11.23 9.42 -1.38
N GLY A 53 11.33 9.90 -2.63
CA GLY A 53 12.49 9.67 -3.50
C GLY A 53 12.67 8.19 -3.88
N LEU A 54 11.58 7.43 -3.89
CA LEU A 54 11.57 6.00 -4.24
C LEU A 54 10.89 5.78 -5.60
N SER A 55 11.15 4.62 -6.19
CA SER A 55 10.41 4.08 -7.33
C SER A 55 9.84 2.72 -6.97
N LEU A 56 9.01 2.14 -7.84
CA LEU A 56 8.66 0.73 -7.73
C LEU A 56 9.65 -0.13 -8.50
N PRO A 57 9.87 -1.40 -8.10
CA PRO A 57 10.56 -2.37 -8.93
C PRO A 57 9.96 -2.44 -10.34
N ALA A 58 10.80 -2.56 -11.35
CA ALA A 58 10.35 -2.62 -12.74
C ALA A 58 9.42 -3.82 -12.97
N GLY A 59 8.26 -3.57 -13.58
CA GLY A 59 7.27 -4.61 -13.82
C GLY A 59 6.60 -5.13 -12.55
N ALA A 60 6.52 -4.33 -11.49
CA ALA A 60 5.75 -4.69 -10.29
C ALA A 60 4.28 -5.00 -10.64
N GLU A 61 3.81 -6.14 -10.14
CA GLU A 61 2.45 -6.63 -10.31
C GLU A 61 1.70 -6.58 -8.98
N ASP A 62 0.37 -6.72 -9.03
CA ASP A 62 -0.50 -6.79 -7.84
C ASP A 62 -0.18 -5.69 -6.82
N VAL A 63 0.04 -4.48 -7.34
CA VAL A 63 0.41 -3.32 -6.53
C VAL A 63 -0.80 -2.84 -5.77
N HIS A 64 -0.69 -2.80 -4.45
CA HIS A 64 -1.64 -2.19 -3.53
C HIS A 64 -0.90 -1.23 -2.63
N TYR A 65 -1.40 0.00 -2.48
CA TYR A 65 -0.72 1.01 -1.68
C TYR A 65 -1.68 1.83 -0.84
N VAL A 66 -1.14 2.35 0.25
CA VAL A 66 -1.78 3.35 1.08
C VAL A 66 -0.77 4.43 1.44
N SER A 67 -1.19 5.68 1.36
CA SER A 67 -0.34 6.84 1.56
C SER A 67 -1.02 7.82 2.52
N HIS A 68 -0.22 8.45 3.37
CA HIS A 68 -0.71 9.48 4.29
C HIS A 68 0.18 10.70 4.23
N ALA A 69 -0.42 11.88 4.14
CA ALA A 69 0.28 13.14 4.18
C ALA A 69 0.01 13.85 5.51
N ALA A 70 1.06 14.15 6.26
CA ALA A 70 0.95 14.94 7.47
C ALA A 70 0.92 16.44 7.12
N ALA A 71 -0.26 17.06 7.20
CA ALA A 71 -0.46 18.46 6.80
C ALA A 71 0.49 19.46 7.50
N ALA A 72 0.92 19.17 8.73
CA ALA A 72 1.79 20.06 9.51
C ALA A 72 3.27 19.99 9.11
N SER A 73 3.78 18.82 8.72
CA SER A 73 5.19 18.61 8.40
C SER A 73 5.46 18.48 6.90
N GLY A 74 4.42 18.25 6.09
CA GLY A 74 4.57 17.89 4.68
C GLY A 74 5.09 16.46 4.46
N GLU A 75 5.30 15.70 5.55
CA GLU A 75 5.82 14.35 5.49
C GLU A 75 4.82 13.40 4.84
N VAL A 76 5.31 12.53 3.97
CA VAL A 76 4.53 11.45 3.37
C VAL A 76 4.96 10.11 3.95
N ARG A 77 3.99 9.40 4.52
CA ARG A 77 4.09 7.98 4.86
C ARG A 77 3.52 7.16 3.72
N LEU A 78 4.18 6.07 3.37
CA LEU A 78 3.80 5.22 2.25
C LEU A 78 3.95 3.76 2.66
N ALA A 79 2.94 2.95 2.41
CA ALA A 79 3.08 1.49 2.43
C ALA A 79 2.61 0.93 1.08
N VAL A 80 3.39 0.01 0.53
CA VAL A 80 3.13 -0.66 -0.75
C VAL A 80 3.33 -2.15 -0.57
N SER A 81 2.38 -2.94 -1.05
CA SER A 81 2.57 -4.37 -1.30
C SER A 81 2.53 -4.62 -2.80
N LEU A 82 3.42 -5.47 -3.28
CA LEU A 82 3.54 -5.81 -4.69
C LEU A 82 4.16 -7.20 -4.86
N ARG A 83 4.02 -7.74 -6.07
CA ARG A 83 4.79 -8.90 -6.52
C ARG A 83 5.86 -8.44 -7.51
N SER A 84 7.08 -8.95 -7.36
CA SER A 84 8.21 -8.61 -8.23
C SER A 84 9.00 -9.86 -8.63
N SER A 85 9.62 -9.81 -9.81
CA SER A 85 10.65 -10.78 -10.18
C SER A 85 11.93 -10.56 -9.35
N ARG A 86 12.73 -11.62 -9.20
CA ARG A 86 14.07 -11.56 -8.60
C ARG A 86 14.91 -10.46 -9.20
N HIS A 87 14.96 -10.40 -10.53
CA HIS A 87 15.82 -9.48 -11.24
C HIS A 87 15.43 -8.03 -10.96
N ALA A 88 14.14 -7.71 -11.07
CA ALA A 88 13.63 -6.37 -10.81
C ALA A 88 13.81 -5.96 -9.33
N LEU A 89 13.59 -6.88 -8.39
CA LEU A 89 13.79 -6.60 -6.97
C LEU A 89 15.26 -6.34 -6.63
N ARG A 90 16.18 -7.14 -7.18
CA ARG A 90 17.63 -6.94 -7.00
C ARG A 90 18.11 -5.61 -7.58
N ALA A 91 17.60 -5.22 -8.75
CA ALA A 91 17.88 -3.91 -9.32
C ALA A 91 17.36 -2.79 -8.42
N TYR A 92 16.09 -2.89 -8.00
CA TYR A 92 15.47 -1.91 -7.10
C TYR A 92 16.25 -1.71 -5.79
N LEU A 93 16.62 -2.78 -5.09
CA LEU A 93 17.35 -2.70 -3.83
C LEU A 93 18.71 -2.01 -3.98
N ARG A 94 19.39 -2.27 -5.10
CA ARG A 94 20.70 -1.70 -5.43
C ARG A 94 20.60 -0.23 -5.86
N ASP A 95 19.72 0.06 -6.81
CA ASP A 95 19.55 1.38 -7.42
C ASP A 95 18.95 2.38 -6.41
N SER A 96 18.15 1.88 -5.46
CA SER A 96 17.63 2.67 -4.35
C SER A 96 18.60 2.80 -3.18
N HIS A 97 19.79 2.21 -3.27
CA HIS A 97 20.82 2.15 -2.22
C HIS A 97 20.29 1.63 -0.87
N LEU A 98 19.37 0.67 -0.91
CA LEU A 98 18.78 0.06 0.30
C LEU A 98 19.64 -1.11 0.80
N VAL A 99 20.30 -1.82 -0.12
CA VAL A 99 21.19 -2.94 0.18
C VAL A 99 22.48 -2.75 -0.62
N PRO A 100 23.66 -2.64 0.02
CA PRO A 100 24.93 -2.44 -0.67
C PRO A 100 25.38 -3.70 -1.42
N ASP A 101 25.15 -4.89 -0.86
CA ASP A 101 25.38 -6.17 -1.53
C ASP A 101 24.09 -7.00 -1.54
N VAL A 102 23.43 -7.07 -2.69
CA VAL A 102 22.15 -7.80 -2.83
C VAL A 102 22.33 -9.32 -2.95
N ASP A 103 23.57 -9.79 -3.06
CA ASP A 103 23.91 -11.21 -3.07
C ASP A 103 24.22 -11.74 -1.66
N ASP A 104 24.52 -10.85 -0.71
CA ASP A 104 24.75 -11.18 0.70
C ASP A 104 23.65 -10.55 1.57
N LEU A 105 22.74 -11.39 2.06
CA LEU A 105 21.61 -10.96 2.87
C LEU A 105 21.70 -11.39 4.33
N ASP A 106 22.79 -12.05 4.74
CA ASP A 106 22.90 -12.72 6.04
C ASP A 106 22.91 -11.73 7.22
N ASP A 107 23.26 -10.47 6.97
CA ASP A 107 23.29 -9.38 7.95
C ASP A 107 21.90 -8.75 8.23
N TYR A 108 20.85 -9.18 7.51
CA TYR A 108 19.51 -8.61 7.65
C TYR A 108 18.60 -9.44 8.56
N ASN A 109 17.49 -8.83 8.98
CA ASN A 109 16.52 -9.51 9.83
C ASN A 109 15.85 -10.64 9.05
N HIS A 110 15.98 -11.88 9.54
CA HIS A 110 15.38 -13.07 8.94
C HIS A 110 14.24 -13.64 9.78
N GLY A 111 13.27 -14.26 9.10
CA GLY A 111 12.11 -14.88 9.74
C GLY A 111 10.82 -14.56 8.99
N ASP A 112 9.71 -14.47 9.71
CA ASP A 112 8.52 -13.79 9.20
C ASP A 112 8.84 -12.29 9.13
N ALA A 113 8.52 -11.67 8.01
CA ALA A 113 8.90 -10.29 7.71
C ALA A 113 7.69 -9.45 7.26
N GLY A 114 7.87 -8.13 7.30
CA GLY A 114 6.80 -7.19 6.96
C GLY A 114 5.79 -7.00 8.09
N ASN A 115 5.11 -5.86 8.07
CA ASN A 115 4.03 -5.58 8.98
C ASN A 115 2.76 -6.31 8.49
N ASP A 116 1.85 -6.64 9.41
CA ASP A 116 0.51 -7.13 9.06
C ASP A 116 -0.14 -6.12 8.10
N PRO A 117 -0.42 -6.49 6.84
CA PRO A 117 -0.95 -5.53 5.87
C PRO A 117 -2.29 -4.93 6.26
N ALA A 118 -3.09 -5.65 7.06
CA ALA A 118 -4.34 -5.10 7.61
C ALA A 118 -4.06 -3.93 8.55
N THR A 119 -2.99 -4.00 9.36
CA THR A 119 -2.58 -2.89 10.25
C THR A 119 -2.02 -1.70 9.48
N LEU A 120 -1.53 -1.93 8.26
CA LEU A 120 -1.07 -0.85 7.37
C LEU A 120 -2.22 -0.19 6.62
N GLY A 121 -3.42 -0.78 6.59
CA GLY A 121 -4.53 -0.30 5.76
C GLY A 121 -4.43 -0.71 4.28
N LEU A 122 -3.64 -1.74 3.96
CA LEU A 122 -3.51 -2.25 2.60
C LEU A 122 -4.76 -3.08 2.22
N CYS A 123 -5.45 -2.61 1.20
CA CYS A 123 -6.55 -3.25 0.49
C CYS A 123 -6.09 -4.46 -0.32
N GLY A 124 -7.06 -5.33 -0.68
CA GLY A 124 -6.84 -6.40 -1.65
C GLY A 124 -6.10 -7.63 -1.13
N GLY A 125 -5.67 -7.62 0.14
CA GLY A 125 -4.99 -8.78 0.73
C GLY A 125 -3.55 -8.90 0.25
N ALA A 126 -2.74 -7.90 0.59
CA ALA A 126 -1.30 -8.07 0.60
C ALA A 126 -0.94 -9.34 1.39
N ARG A 127 -0.08 -10.19 0.79
CA ARG A 127 0.23 -11.50 1.35
C ARG A 127 1.18 -11.32 2.52
N ALA A 128 0.92 -12.04 3.61
CA ALA A 128 1.88 -12.16 4.69
C ALA A 128 3.21 -12.70 4.13
N ILE A 129 4.31 -12.04 4.47
CA ILE A 129 5.65 -12.44 4.02
C ILE A 129 6.22 -13.38 5.08
N LEU A 130 5.84 -14.66 4.98
CA LEU A 130 6.25 -15.70 5.91
C LEU A 130 7.67 -16.20 5.63
N ALA A 131 8.31 -16.74 6.68
CA ALA A 131 9.62 -17.33 6.60
C ALA A 131 9.70 -18.44 5.54
N PRO A 132 10.83 -18.58 4.82
CA PRO A 132 12.02 -17.75 4.92
C PRO A 132 11.83 -16.40 4.21
N ALA A 133 12.08 -15.30 4.92
CA ALA A 133 12.03 -13.95 4.40
C ALA A 133 13.15 -13.09 5.02
N ALA A 134 13.40 -11.94 4.41
CA ALA A 134 14.30 -10.91 4.92
C ALA A 134 13.57 -9.57 5.04
N GLN A 135 13.98 -8.76 6.01
CA GLN A 135 13.62 -7.36 6.14
C GLN A 135 14.87 -6.49 6.19
N VAL A 136 14.90 -5.51 5.30
CA VAL A 136 15.93 -4.48 5.21
C VAL A 136 15.34 -3.17 5.73
N ASP A 137 15.97 -2.60 6.76
CA ASP A 137 15.59 -1.31 7.31
C ASP A 137 16.69 -0.28 7.06
N GLN A 138 16.39 0.76 6.28
CA GLN A 138 17.36 1.77 5.89
C GLN A 138 16.89 3.17 6.31
N ARG A 139 17.74 3.86 7.08
CA ARG A 139 17.57 5.29 7.36
C ARG A 139 18.20 6.11 6.26
N ARG A 140 17.49 7.10 5.75
CA ARG A 140 17.95 7.98 4.67
C ARG A 140 17.26 9.34 4.73
N ALA A 141 17.73 10.27 3.90
CA ALA A 141 16.99 11.51 3.63
C ALA A 141 15.91 11.25 2.56
N ALA A 142 14.75 11.89 2.73
CA ALA A 142 13.71 12.05 1.72
C ALA A 142 14.12 13.13 0.70
N ALA A 143 13.27 13.34 -0.32
CA ALA A 143 13.57 14.30 -1.39
C ALA A 143 13.67 15.75 -0.89
N ASP A 144 12.96 16.08 0.19
CA ASP A 144 12.98 17.39 0.85
C ASP A 144 14.11 17.53 1.91
N GLY A 145 14.93 16.49 2.09
CA GLY A 145 16.01 16.45 3.08
C GLY A 145 15.58 15.99 4.48
N SER A 146 14.29 15.74 4.72
CA SER A 146 13.81 15.19 6.00
C SER A 146 14.31 13.75 6.20
N ALA A 147 14.47 13.33 7.45
CA ALA A 147 14.84 11.95 7.76
C ALA A 147 13.65 11.02 7.51
N GLN A 148 13.91 9.85 6.91
CA GLN A 148 12.93 8.79 6.73
C GLN A 148 13.56 7.41 6.96
N THR A 149 12.74 6.46 7.38
CA THR A 149 13.09 5.04 7.43
C THR A 149 12.32 4.32 6.34
N VAL A 150 13.05 3.60 5.49
CA VAL A 150 12.51 2.71 4.46
C VAL A 150 12.73 1.27 4.89
N SER A 151 11.64 0.55 5.10
CA SER A 151 11.62 -0.87 5.42
C SER A 151 11.18 -1.65 4.19
N VAL A 152 11.96 -2.64 3.75
CA VAL A 152 11.61 -3.53 2.64
C VAL A 152 11.67 -4.97 3.11
N ALA A 153 10.52 -5.63 3.13
CA ALA A 153 10.38 -7.05 3.42
C ALA A 153 10.12 -7.85 2.13
N PHE A 154 10.73 -9.02 1.99
CA PHE A 154 10.57 -9.87 0.81
C PHE A 154 10.88 -11.35 1.09
N GLN A 155 10.24 -12.22 0.31
CA GLN A 155 10.41 -13.68 0.45
C GLN A 155 11.76 -14.17 -0.09
N LEU A 156 12.36 -15.09 0.66
CA LEU A 156 13.57 -15.83 0.29
C LEU A 156 13.23 -17.27 -0.11
N SER A 157 14.13 -17.90 -0.85
CA SER A 157 14.16 -19.33 -1.06
C SER A 157 14.77 -20.03 0.17
N PRO A 158 14.61 -21.35 0.34
CA PRO A 158 15.28 -22.10 1.40
C PRO A 158 16.83 -22.00 1.36
N ALA A 159 17.39 -21.59 0.22
CA ALA A 159 18.82 -21.37 0.05
C ALA A 159 19.27 -19.93 0.41
N GLY A 160 18.44 -19.13 1.08
CA GLY A 160 18.77 -17.76 1.51
C GLY A 160 18.73 -16.70 0.39
N THR A 161 18.51 -17.09 -0.87
CA THR A 161 18.44 -16.13 -1.99
C THR A 161 17.02 -15.65 -2.27
N ILE A 162 16.85 -14.44 -2.81
CA ILE A 162 15.56 -13.89 -3.26
C ILE A 162 14.85 -14.89 -4.19
N ARG A 163 13.55 -15.14 -3.99
CA ARG A 163 12.77 -16.04 -4.87
C ARG A 163 12.71 -15.54 -6.31
N ALA A 164 12.50 -16.44 -7.27
CA ALA A 164 12.33 -16.08 -8.69
C ALA A 164 11.21 -15.04 -8.88
N THR A 165 10.13 -15.21 -8.12
CA THR A 165 9.04 -14.25 -7.92
C THR A 165 8.83 -14.12 -6.42
N ALA A 166 8.79 -12.91 -5.90
CA ALA A 166 8.66 -12.63 -4.48
C ALA A 166 7.51 -11.66 -4.22
N ASP A 167 6.74 -11.92 -3.17
CA ASP A 167 5.90 -10.92 -2.53
C ASP A 167 6.83 -9.95 -1.79
N VAL A 168 6.56 -8.65 -1.93
CA VAL A 168 7.36 -7.56 -1.39
C VAL A 168 6.44 -6.58 -0.67
N GLN A 169 6.91 -6.09 0.47
CA GLN A 169 6.28 -5.00 1.19
C GLN A 169 7.32 -3.90 1.41
N ILE A 170 6.99 -2.68 0.98
CA ILE A 170 7.80 -1.47 1.16
C ILE A 170 7.02 -0.55 2.10
N THR A 171 7.66 -0.09 3.17
CA THR A 171 7.06 0.88 4.10
C THR A 171 8.02 2.05 4.30
N VAL A 172 7.51 3.27 4.22
CA VAL A 172 8.23 4.52 4.45
C VAL A 172 7.56 5.27 5.58
N ARG A 173 8.36 5.67 6.56
CA ARG A 173 7.95 6.44 7.75
C ARG A 173 8.93 7.59 7.96
N ALA A 174 8.53 8.71 8.55
CA ALA A 174 9.51 9.67 9.07
C ALA A 174 10.54 8.98 9.97
N GLY A 175 11.77 9.47 9.86
CA GLY A 175 12.79 9.27 10.87
C GLY A 175 12.46 10.17 12.04
N GLY A 176 12.09 9.57 13.18
CA GLY A 176 12.09 10.23 14.47
C GLY A 176 13.49 10.46 15.02
#